data_AF-A0A810DVC7-F1
#
_entry.id   AF-A0A810DVC7-F1
#
_cell.length_a   1.000
_cell.length_b   1.000
_cell.length_c   1.000
_cell.angle_alpha   90.00
_cell.angle_beta   90.00
_cell.angle_gamma   90.00
#
_symmetry.space_group_name_H-M   'P 1'
#
loop_
_entity.id
_entity.type
_entity.pdbx_description
1 polymer ?
#
loop_
_entity_poly.entity_id
_entity_poly.type
_entity_poly.pdbx_seq_one_letter_code
_entity_poly.pdbx_strand_id
1 'polypeptide(L)' 'MNINDITPGQRVLIAENHPSGYGGRTGRVLAKGTRTVLIDIGEPLLASIEPEYLEPAPDDPLPPGWEEVDV' A
#
# COMPACT_ATOMS: atom_id res chain seq x y z
N MET A 1 4.74 -6.54 -7.71
CA MET A 1 3.58 -6.24 -8.60
C MET A 1 4.02 -5.56 -9.91
N ASN A 2 3.21 -5.60 -10.97
CA ASN A 2 3.42 -4.75 -12.15
C ASN A 2 2.81 -3.36 -11.91
N ILE A 3 3.48 -2.29 -12.34
CA ILE A 3 2.99 -0.92 -12.14
C ILE A 3 1.61 -0.66 -12.76
N ASN A 4 1.25 -1.39 -13.81
CA ASN A 4 -0.05 -1.25 -14.49
C ASN A 4 -1.23 -1.80 -13.69
N ASP A 5 -0.95 -2.68 -12.74
CA ASP A 5 -1.98 -3.29 -11.89
C ASP A 5 -2.16 -2.52 -10.57
N ILE A 6 -1.40 -1.44 -10.36
CA ILE A 6 -1.43 -0.63 -9.14
C ILE A 6 -2.37 0.55 -9.32
N THR A 7 -3.34 0.66 -8.40
CA THR A 7 -4.32 1.76 -8.39
C THR A 7 -4.19 2.62 -7.13
N PRO A 8 -4.40 3.96 -7.23
CA PRO A 8 -4.55 4.80 -6.05
C PRO A 8 -5.66 4.29 -5.12
N GLY A 9 -5.41 4.30 -3.82
CA GLY A 9 -6.29 3.75 -2.79
C GLY A 9 -6.04 2.27 -2.47
N GLN A 10 -5.31 1.53 -3.32
CA GLN A 10 -4.97 0.14 -3.06
C GLN A 10 -4.07 0.02 -1.83
N ARG A 11 -4.35 -0.96 -0.97
CA ARG A 11 -3.46 -1.34 0.12
C ARG A 11 -2.37 -2.28 -0.38
N VAL A 12 -1.14 -2.01 0.01
CA VAL A 12 0.05 -2.78 -0.38
C VAL A 12 0.94 -3.09 0.82
N LEU A 13 1.65 -4.20 0.74
CA LEU A 13 2.73 -4.60 1.62
C LEU A 13 4.06 -4.35 0.91
N ILE A 14 5.01 -3.73 1.60
CA ILE A 14 6.39 -3.58 1.14
C ILE A 14 7.17 -4.83 1.54
N ALA A 15 7.84 -5.46 0.58
CA ALA A 15 8.64 -6.67 0.81
C ALA A 15 9.70 -6.46 1.92
N GLU A 16 9.84 -7.45 2.80
CA GLU A 16 10.75 -7.44 3.97
C GLU A 16 12.19 -7.04 3.63
N ASN A 17 12.67 -7.42 2.45
CA ASN A 17 14.03 -7.19 2.00
C ASN A 17 14.22 -5.85 1.24
N HIS A 18 13.26 -4.92 1.30
CA HIS A 18 13.37 -3.64 0.60
C HIS A 18 14.49 -2.76 1.19
N PRO A 19 15.39 -2.19 0.36
CA PRO A 19 16.56 -1.44 0.84
C PRO A 19 16.24 -0.10 1.52
N SER A 20 15.01 0.40 1.43
CA SER A 20 14.62 1.67 2.08
C SER A 20 14.47 1.58 3.61
N GLY A 21 14.50 0.37 4.19
CA GLY A 21 14.20 0.15 5.61
C GLY A 21 12.72 0.17 5.97
N TYR A 22 11.82 0.18 4.97
CA TYR A 22 10.36 0.10 5.15
C TYR A 22 9.79 -1.31 4.91
N GLY A 23 10.65 -2.33 4.81
CA GLY A 23 10.22 -3.71 4.63
C GLY A 23 9.27 -4.18 5.73
N GLY A 24 8.29 -5.00 5.35
CA GLY A 24 7.25 -5.54 6.23
C GLY A 24 6.13 -4.54 6.56
N ARG A 25 6.23 -3.28 6.12
CA ARG A 25 5.20 -2.27 6.37
C ARG A 25 4.09 -2.35 5.35
N THR A 26 2.88 -2.09 5.81
CA THR A 26 1.72 -1.89 4.93
C THR A 26 1.43 -0.42 4.76
N GLY A 27 0.82 -0.07 3.63
CA GLY A 27 0.43 1.31 3.35
C GLY A 27 -0.58 1.40 2.22
N ARG A 28 -1.02 2.61 1.94
CA ARG A 28 -2.00 2.90 0.89
C ARG A 28 -1.35 3.67 -0.25
N VAL A 29 -1.61 3.24 -1.48
CA VAL A 29 -1.10 3.91 -2.67
C VAL A 29 -1.77 5.27 -2.81
N LEU A 30 -0.97 6.33 -2.83
CA LEU A 30 -1.45 7.69 -3.07
C LEU A 30 -1.37 8.06 -4.55
N ALA A 31 -0.25 7.73 -5.19
CA ALA A 31 -0.01 8.06 -6.58
C ALA A 31 0.90 7.04 -7.26
N LYS A 32 0.65 6.82 -8.55
CA LYS A 32 1.49 6.02 -9.44
C LYS A 32 2.41 6.96 -10.23
N GLY A 33 3.72 6.82 -10.03
CA GLY A 33 4.72 7.42 -10.89
C GLY A 33 5.02 6.55 -12.11
N THR A 34 6.05 6.92 -12.88
CA THR A 34 6.50 6.14 -14.04
C THR A 34 7.36 4.93 -13.66
N ARG A 35 8.03 4.98 -12.50
CA ARG A 35 8.95 3.93 -12.02
C ARG A 35 8.65 3.48 -10.59
N THR A 36 8.20 4.40 -9.75
CA THR A 36 7.88 4.13 -8.35
C THR A 36 6.43 4.48 -8.05
N VAL A 37 5.97 4.02 -6.91
CA VAL A 37 4.66 4.28 -6.35
C VAL A 37 4.85 5.04 -5.05
N LEU A 38 4.08 6.11 -4.86
CA LEU A 38 4.06 6.88 -3.62
C LEU A 38 3.02 6.26 -2.69
N ILE A 39 3.44 5.89 -1.49
CA ILE A 39 2.67 5.13 -0.52
C ILE A 39 2.65 5.90 0.81
N ASP A 40 1.45 6.03 1.37
CA ASP A 40 1.28 6.43 2.76
C ASP A 40 1.40 5.19 3.66
N ILE A 41 2.43 5.17 4.50
CA ILE A 41 2.70 4.08 5.45
C ILE A 41 2.29 4.42 6.89
N GLY A 42 1.50 5.50 7.09
CA GLY A 42 1.06 5.94 8.42
C GLY A 42 2.17 6.61 9.24
N GLU A 43 3.25 7.06 8.59
CA GLU A 43 4.36 7.77 9.20
C GLU A 43 4.50 9.18 8.65
N PRO A 44 5.28 10.08 9.31
CA PRO A 44 5.43 11.46 8.84
C PRO A 44 5.98 11.61 7.41
N LEU A 45 6.67 10.60 6.88
CA LEU A 45 7.22 10.59 5.53
C LEU A 45 6.52 9.55 4.67
N LEU A 46 6.21 9.94 3.43
CA LEU A 46 5.70 9.04 2.40
C LEU A 46 6.83 8.16 1.85
N ALA A 47 6.50 6.91 1.53
CA ALA A 47 7.44 5.97 0.93
C ALA A 47 7.30 5.97 -0.59
N SER A 48 8.41 6.10 -1.31
CA SER A 48 8.48 5.90 -2.76
C SER A 48 9.12 4.54 -3.03
N ILE A 49 8.35 3.57 -3.51
CA ILE A 49 8.77 2.16 -3.63
C ILE A 49 8.59 1.66 -5.05
N GLU A 50 9.52 0.85 -5.53
CA GLU A 50 9.42 0.18 -6.82
C GLU A 50 8.32 -0.90 -6.79
N PRO A 51 7.47 -0.99 -7.84
CA PRO A 51 6.37 -1.94 -7.91
C PRO A 51 6.78 -3.41 -7.65
N GLU A 52 7.99 -3.80 -8.03
CA GLU A 52 8.51 -5.15 -7.83
C GLU A 52 8.62 -5.58 -6.37
N TYR A 53 8.76 -4.64 -5.43
CA TYR A 53 8.77 -4.89 -3.99
C TYR A 53 7.41 -4.68 -3.32
N LEU A 54 6.35 -4.50 -4.11
CA LEU A 54 4.99 -4.38 -3.60
C LEU A 54 4.20 -5.66 -3.83
N GLU A 55 3.45 -6.02 -2.79
CA GLU A 55 2.48 -7.11 -2.79
C GLU A 55 1.10 -6.55 -2.38
N PRO A 56 -0.02 -7.07 -2.91
CA PRO A 56 -1.34 -6.67 -2.45
C PRO A 56 -1.53 -7.01 -0.97
N ALA A 57 -2.08 -6.10 -0.20
CA ALA A 57 -2.48 -6.34 1.18
C ALA A 57 -4.01 -6.30 1.31
N PRO A 58 -4.62 -7.09 2.21
CA PRO A 58 -6.05 -6.97 2.50
C PRO A 58 -6.35 -5.58 3.06
N ASP A 59 -7.49 -4.98 2.68
CA ASP A 59 -7.92 -3.70 3.24
C ASP A 59 -8.08 -3.76 4.77
N ASP A 60 -8.09 -2.59 5.42
CA ASP A 60 -8.36 -2.53 6.85
C ASP A 60 -9.73 -3.14 7.15
N PRO A 61 -9.86 -3.90 8.25
CA PRO A 61 -11.17 -4.27 8.75
C PRO A 61 -11.97 -3.00 9.03
N LEU A 62 -13.27 -3.05 8.71
CA LEU A 62 -14.16 -1.97 9.05
C LEU A 62 -14.17 -1.77 10.58
N PRO A 63 -14.22 -0.53 11.08
CA PRO A 63 -14.36 -0.30 12.50
C PRO A 63 -15.61 -1.02 13.04
N PRO A 64 -15.59 -1.51 14.30
CA PRO A 64 -16.75 -2.14 14.90
C PRO A 64 -18.00 -1.24 14.80
N GLY A 65 -19.11 -1.79 14.31
CA GLY A 65 -20.35 -1.05 14.06
C GLY A 65 -20.48 -0.42 12.66
N TRP A 66 -19.46 -0.56 11.80
CA TRP A 66 -19.50 -0.21 10.37
C TRP A 66 -19.54 -1.44 9.45
N GLU A 67 -19.55 -2.66 10.00
CA GLU A 67 -19.96 -3.84 9.22
C GLU A 67 -21.44 -3.62 8.83
N GLU A 68 -21.65 -3.17 7.59
CA GLU A 68 -22.96 -2.73 7.13
C GLU A 68 -23.98 -3.87 7.25
N VAL A 69 -25.16 -3.48 7.71
CA VAL A 69 -26.39 -4.27 7.64
C VAL A 69 -26.62 -4.61 6.16
N ASP A 70 -26.87 -5.88 5.83
CA ASP A 70 -27.38 -6.27 4.51
C ASP A 70 -28.62 -5.41 4.19
N VAL A 71 -28.56 -4.58 3.14
CA VAL A 71 -29.69 -3.80 2.62
C VAL A 71 -30.31 -4.54 1.44
#